data_AF-A0A9D1DXH5-F1
#
_entry.id   AF-A0A9D1DXH5-F1
#
_cell.length_a   1.000
_cell.length_b   1.000
_cell.length_c   1.000
_cell.angle_alpha   90.00
_cell.angle_beta   90.00
_cell.angle_gamma   90.00
#
_symmetry.space_group_name_H-M   'P 1'
#
loop_
_entity.id
_entity.type
_entity.pdbx_description
1 polymer ?
#
loop_
_entity_poly.entity_id
_entity_poly.type
_entity_poly.pdbx_seq_one_letter_code
_entity_poly.pdbx_strand_id
1 'polypeptide(L)'
;MPIEVSKMPKLGFGLMRLPKKEDRIDLDAVKQMVDAYMQSGMNYFDTAYVYHGGESEKAVKEALVSRYPRESFYLATKLPAWAMNGPEDRDRIFSEQLERCGVDYFDFYLLHSLEDGANYDAYERYDCFNWALEKKAEGKIRHFGFSYHGTPELLEEVLDQHPEIEFVQIQLNYAD
;
A
#
# COMPACT_ATOMS: atom_id res chain seq x y z
N MET A 1 1.55 4.65 18.86
CA MET A 1 1.17 6.07 18.91
C MET A 1 0.38 6.38 17.64
N PRO A 2 -0.69 7.18 17.71
CA PRO A 2 -1.44 7.56 16.51
C PRO A 2 -0.53 8.33 15.54
N ILE A 3 -0.67 8.07 14.24
CA ILE A 3 0.09 8.78 13.21
C ILE A 3 -0.55 10.15 13.03
N GLU A 4 0.20 11.21 13.32
CA GLU A 4 -0.27 12.57 13.07
C GLU A 4 -0.05 12.93 11.60
N VAL A 5 -1.02 12.60 10.74
CA VAL A 5 -0.95 12.80 9.28
C VAL A 5 -0.61 14.25 8.91
N SER A 6 -1.09 15.23 9.67
CA SER A 6 -0.79 16.66 9.47
C SER A 6 0.68 17.04 9.63
N LYS A 7 1.48 16.21 10.30
CA LYS A 7 2.92 16.40 10.50
C LYS A 7 3.78 15.55 9.58
N MET A 8 3.16 14.70 8.75
CA MET A 8 3.90 13.89 7.78
C MET A 8 4.47 14.76 6.65
N PRO A 9 5.59 14.33 6.05
CA PRO A 9 6.07 14.94 4.82
C PRO A 9 5.03 14.85 3.70
N LYS A 10 4.93 15.90 2.88
CA LYS A 10 3.92 16.02 1.82
C LYS A 10 4.19 15.16 0.59
N LEU A 11 5.42 14.64 0.46
CA LEU A 11 5.84 13.79 -0.64
C LEU A 11 6.06 12.37 -0.12
N GLY A 12 5.72 11.40 -0.96
CA GLY A 12 5.93 9.98 -0.75
C GLY A 12 6.94 9.40 -1.74
N PHE A 13 7.61 8.32 -1.36
CA PHE A 13 8.47 7.54 -2.25
C PHE A 13 7.66 6.39 -2.85
N GLY A 14 7.33 6.46 -4.14
CA GLY A 14 6.61 5.40 -4.84
C GLY A 14 7.53 4.33 -5.41
N LEU A 15 7.19 3.04 -5.21
CA LEU A 15 7.98 1.89 -5.66
C LEU A 15 7.36 1.14 -6.86
N MET A 16 6.41 1.76 -7.57
CA MET A 16 5.82 1.18 -8.80
C MET A 16 6.81 1.18 -9.98
N ARG A 17 7.66 2.21 -10.10
CA ARG A 17 8.55 2.43 -11.25
C ARG A 17 10.01 2.58 -10.81
N LEU A 18 10.51 1.57 -10.11
CA LEU A 18 11.91 1.51 -9.67
C LEU A 18 12.88 1.40 -10.86
N PRO A 19 14.11 1.90 -10.71
CA PRO A 19 15.17 1.72 -11.69
C PRO A 19 15.40 0.22 -11.93
N LYS A 20 15.73 -0.12 -13.18
CA LYS A 20 16.01 -1.48 -13.61
C LYS A 20 17.39 -1.57 -14.23
N LYS A 21 18.05 -2.70 -13.98
CA LYS A 21 19.24 -3.14 -14.71
C LYS A 21 18.86 -4.43 -15.40
N GLU A 22 18.88 -4.42 -16.72
CA GLU A 22 18.22 -5.46 -17.53
C GLU A 22 16.73 -5.56 -17.13
N ASP A 23 16.22 -6.76 -16.91
CA ASP A 23 14.81 -7.01 -16.54
C ASP A 23 14.56 -7.08 -15.02
N ARG A 24 15.54 -6.69 -14.20
CA ARG A 24 15.45 -6.75 -12.73
C ARG A 24 15.59 -5.37 -12.11
N ILE A 25 15.03 -5.19 -10.91
CA ILE A 25 15.22 -3.97 -10.12
C ILE A 25 16.72 -3.77 -9.87
N ASP A 26 17.23 -2.57 -10.15
CA ASP A 26 18.58 -2.17 -9.78
C ASP A 26 18.59 -1.82 -8.28
N LEU A 27 18.82 -2.83 -7.45
CA LEU A 27 18.71 -2.71 -6.00
C LEU A 27 19.73 -1.70 -5.41
N ASP A 28 20.91 -1.57 -6.00
CA ASP A 28 21.91 -0.63 -5.51
C ASP A 28 21.49 0.81 -5.80
N ALA A 29 20.89 1.08 -6.97
CA ALA A 29 20.27 2.36 -7.26
C ALA A 29 19.11 2.67 -6.31
N VAL A 30 18.23 1.68 -6.05
CA VAL A 30 17.12 1.85 -5.09
C VAL A 30 17.63 2.17 -3.69
N LYS A 31 18.67 1.47 -3.21
CA LYS A 31 19.32 1.75 -1.91
C LYS A 31 19.80 3.19 -1.81
N GLN A 32 20.48 3.70 -2.84
CA GLN A 32 20.94 5.09 -2.87
C GLN A 32 19.78 6.10 -2.86
N MET A 33 18.71 5.82 -3.61
CA MET A 33 17.51 6.67 -3.64
C MET A 33 16.80 6.69 -2.28
N VAL A 34 16.65 5.53 -1.63
CA VAL A 34 16.07 5.42 -0.29
C VAL A 34 16.91 6.19 0.73
N ASP A 35 18.24 6.06 0.66
CA ASP A 35 19.13 6.78 1.58
C ASP A 35 19.00 8.29 1.44
N ALA A 36 19.03 8.80 0.22
CA ALA A 36 18.89 10.22 -0.07
C ALA A 36 17.52 10.74 0.40
N TYR A 37 16.45 9.97 0.19
CA TYR A 37 15.11 10.32 0.62
C TYR A 37 15.00 10.38 2.16
N MET A 38 15.49 9.36 2.86
CA MET A 38 15.51 9.33 4.33
C MET A 38 16.36 10.47 4.92
N GLN A 39 17.54 10.73 4.35
CA GLN A 39 18.43 11.83 4.78
C GLN A 39 17.82 13.22 4.57
N SER A 40 16.90 13.37 3.62
CA SER A 40 16.16 14.62 3.39
C SER A 40 15.05 14.88 4.41
N GLY A 41 14.84 13.97 5.37
CA GLY A 41 13.79 14.05 6.39
C GLY A 41 12.42 13.54 5.91
N MET A 42 12.36 12.89 4.75
CA MET A 42 11.16 12.24 4.24
C MET A 42 11.10 10.78 4.72
N ASN A 43 9.90 10.21 4.86
CA ASN A 43 9.78 8.91 5.51
C ASN A 43 8.54 8.07 5.14
N TYR A 44 7.77 8.44 4.11
CA TYR A 44 6.63 7.64 3.63
C TYR A 44 6.99 6.88 2.35
N PHE A 45 6.72 5.57 2.32
CA PHE A 45 6.99 4.67 1.19
C PHE A 45 5.72 3.94 0.76
N ASP A 46 5.50 3.85 -0.55
CA ASP A 46 4.32 3.22 -1.16
C ASP A 46 4.73 2.11 -2.13
N THR A 47 4.37 0.86 -1.80
CA THR A 47 4.50 -0.30 -2.69
C THR A 47 3.13 -0.95 -2.92
N ALA A 48 3.10 -2.08 -3.62
CA ALA A 48 1.93 -2.92 -3.79
C ALA A 48 2.33 -4.35 -4.16
N TYR A 49 1.48 -5.31 -3.85
CA TYR A 49 1.71 -6.74 -4.07
C TYR A 49 2.14 -7.11 -5.49
N VAL A 50 1.63 -6.40 -6.51
CA VAL A 50 1.89 -6.70 -7.93
C VAL A 50 3.01 -5.90 -8.56
N TYR A 51 3.55 -4.89 -7.87
CA TYR A 51 4.57 -4.01 -8.46
C TYR A 51 5.85 -4.80 -8.77
N HIS A 52 6.33 -4.64 -10.01
CA HIS A 52 7.45 -5.44 -10.56
C HIS A 52 7.24 -6.95 -10.43
N GLY A 53 6.01 -7.44 -10.59
CA GLY A 53 5.70 -8.87 -10.46
C GLY A 53 5.89 -9.42 -9.05
N GLY A 54 5.77 -8.56 -8.03
CA GLY A 54 5.98 -8.92 -6.62
C GLY A 54 7.39 -8.65 -6.10
N GLU A 55 8.32 -8.20 -6.95
CA GLU A 55 9.69 -7.90 -6.54
C GLU A 55 9.83 -6.56 -5.80
N SER A 56 8.85 -5.65 -5.92
CA SER A 56 8.90 -4.34 -5.25
C SER A 56 8.90 -4.46 -3.73
N GLU A 57 8.08 -5.34 -3.15
CA GLU A 57 8.02 -5.57 -1.69
C GLU A 57 9.33 -6.18 -1.16
N LYS A 58 9.99 -7.06 -1.93
CA LYS A 58 11.32 -7.59 -1.59
C LYS A 58 12.38 -6.49 -1.66
N ALA A 59 12.29 -5.59 -2.63
CA ALA A 59 13.17 -4.42 -2.72
C ALA A 59 12.97 -3.48 -1.52
N VAL A 60 11.74 -3.30 -1.01
CA VAL A 60 11.48 -2.58 0.25
C VAL A 60 12.27 -3.19 1.40
N LYS A 61 12.22 -4.52 1.57
CA LYS A 61 12.96 -5.19 2.64
C LYS A 61 14.44 -4.88 2.59
N GLU A 62 15.06 -5.09 1.43
CA GLU A 62 16.50 -4.96 1.23
C GLU A 62 16.99 -3.50 1.25
N ALA A 63 16.20 -2.56 0.72
CA ALA A 63 16.62 -1.17 0.56
C ALA A 63 16.22 -0.26 1.73
N LEU A 64 15.17 -0.61 2.48
CA LEU A 64 14.61 0.18 3.57
C LEU A 64 14.62 -0.58 4.89
N VAL A 65 13.86 -1.67 4.99
CA VAL A 65 13.54 -2.29 6.30
C VAL A 65 14.77 -2.88 6.99
N SER A 66 15.66 -3.51 6.24
CA SER A 66 16.92 -4.06 6.77
C SER A 66 17.96 -2.98 7.13
N ARG A 67 17.69 -1.70 6.82
CA ARG A 67 18.67 -0.61 6.90
C ARG A 67 18.25 0.52 7.83
N TYR A 68 16.97 0.61 8.16
CA TYR A 68 16.40 1.66 8.98
C TYR A 68 15.51 1.08 10.08
N PRO A 69 15.51 1.65 11.30
CA PRO A 69 14.59 1.23 12.36
C PRO A 69 13.14 1.31 11.89
N ARG A 70 12.30 0.32 12.23
CA ARG A 70 10.92 0.21 11.72
C ARG A 70 10.07 1.43 12.04
N GLU A 71 10.32 2.06 13.17
CA GLU A 71 9.65 3.26 13.66
C GLU A 71 10.09 4.56 12.97
N SER A 72 11.17 4.52 12.16
CA SER A 72 11.68 5.71 11.46
C SER A 72 10.98 6.02 10.14
N PHE A 73 10.13 5.12 9.65
CA PHE A 73 9.41 5.27 8.39
C PHE A 73 7.97 4.73 8.44
N TYR A 74 7.17 5.20 7.51
CA TYR A 74 5.83 4.72 7.22
C TYR A 74 5.85 3.88 5.94
N LEU A 75 5.17 2.74 5.97
CA LEU A 75 5.07 1.84 4.82
C LEU A 75 3.61 1.57 4.45
N ALA A 76 3.33 1.74 3.17
CA ALA A 76 2.06 1.40 2.55
C ALA A 76 2.20 0.22 1.57
N THR A 77 1.22 -0.68 1.59
CA THR A 77 1.03 -1.68 0.53
C THR A 77 -0.45 -1.86 0.20
N LYS A 78 -0.76 -2.67 -0.81
CA LYS A 78 -2.10 -2.79 -1.38
C LYS A 78 -2.51 -4.24 -1.63
N LEU A 79 -3.73 -4.61 -1.24
CA LEU A 79 -4.37 -5.90 -1.53
C LEU A 79 -5.04 -5.84 -2.91
N PRO A 80 -4.66 -6.67 -3.89
CA PRO A 80 -5.28 -6.67 -5.22
C PRO A 80 -6.36 -7.74 -5.36
N ALA A 81 -7.59 -7.31 -5.68
CA ALA A 81 -8.73 -8.22 -5.90
C ALA A 81 -8.47 -9.29 -6.97
N TRP A 82 -7.82 -8.92 -8.07
CA TRP A 82 -7.51 -9.83 -9.19
C TRP A 82 -6.46 -10.90 -8.87
N ALA A 83 -5.84 -10.86 -7.69
CA ALA A 83 -4.96 -11.94 -7.22
C ALA A 83 -5.68 -12.89 -6.23
N MET A 84 -6.98 -12.71 -6.03
CA MET A 84 -7.81 -13.52 -5.14
C MET A 84 -8.79 -14.39 -5.93
N ASN A 85 -8.91 -15.65 -5.54
CA ASN A 85 -9.92 -16.61 -6.00
C ASN A 85 -11.04 -16.80 -4.96
N GLY A 86 -10.82 -16.34 -3.73
CA GLY A 86 -11.74 -16.46 -2.61
C GLY A 86 -11.30 -15.64 -1.40
N PRO A 87 -12.14 -15.53 -0.35
CA PRO A 87 -11.85 -14.74 0.85
C PRO A 87 -10.62 -15.22 1.63
N GLU A 88 -10.23 -16.49 1.52
CA GLU A 88 -9.02 -17.05 2.13
C GLU A 88 -7.72 -16.42 1.57
N ASP A 89 -7.77 -15.88 0.34
CA ASP A 89 -6.61 -15.25 -0.27
C ASP A 89 -6.24 -13.91 0.38
N ARG A 90 -7.17 -13.28 1.14
CA ARG A 90 -6.89 -12.06 1.92
C ARG A 90 -5.74 -12.30 2.91
N ASP A 91 -5.86 -13.33 3.75
CA ASP A 91 -4.85 -13.67 4.76
C ASP A 91 -3.57 -14.22 4.13
N ARG A 92 -3.69 -15.01 3.05
CA ARG A 92 -2.52 -15.50 2.31
C ARG A 92 -1.71 -14.34 1.75
N ILE A 93 -2.34 -13.45 0.99
CA ILE A 93 -1.66 -12.29 0.39
C ILE A 93 -1.09 -11.41 1.49
N PHE A 94 -1.85 -11.07 2.52
CA PHE A 94 -1.36 -10.24 3.62
C PHE A 94 -0.12 -10.82 4.30
N SER A 95 -0.11 -12.13 4.56
CA SER A 95 1.04 -12.83 5.15
C SER A 95 2.26 -12.79 4.24
N GLU A 96 2.07 -13.02 2.93
CA GLU A 96 3.15 -12.89 1.94
C GLU A 96 3.70 -11.46 1.90
N GLN A 97 2.85 -10.43 1.99
CA GLN A 97 3.28 -9.03 1.98
C GLN A 97 4.14 -8.69 3.21
N LEU A 98 3.73 -9.14 4.41
CA LEU A 98 4.51 -9.00 5.63
C LEU A 98 5.89 -9.67 5.49
N GLU A 99 5.94 -10.90 4.98
CA GLU A 99 7.18 -11.64 4.76
C GLU A 99 8.11 -10.96 3.74
N ARG A 100 7.56 -10.58 2.58
CA ARG A 100 8.29 -9.96 1.48
C ARG A 100 8.86 -8.61 1.89
N CYS A 101 8.07 -7.78 2.58
CA CYS A 101 8.52 -6.51 3.12
C CYS A 101 9.44 -6.67 4.35
N GLY A 102 9.34 -7.79 5.07
CA GLY A 102 10.07 -8.01 6.31
C GLY A 102 9.56 -7.19 7.49
N VAL A 103 8.24 -6.97 7.57
CA VAL A 103 7.60 -6.17 8.62
C VAL A 103 6.49 -6.95 9.32
N ASP A 104 6.15 -6.55 10.54
CA ASP A 104 5.07 -7.18 11.32
C ASP A 104 3.72 -6.46 11.19
N TYR A 105 3.72 -5.25 10.62
CA TYR A 105 2.53 -4.39 10.42
C TYR A 105 2.76 -3.36 9.29
N PHE A 106 1.66 -2.87 8.72
CA PHE A 106 1.65 -1.74 7.77
C PHE A 106 1.08 -0.47 8.42
N ASP A 107 1.68 0.68 8.11
CA ASP A 107 1.17 1.97 8.58
C ASP A 107 -0.07 2.38 7.79
N PHE A 108 -0.07 2.10 6.49
CA PHE A 108 -1.19 2.35 5.59
C PHE A 108 -1.45 1.08 4.78
N TYR A 109 -2.70 0.66 4.68
CA TYR A 109 -3.07 -0.50 3.88
C TYR A 109 -4.24 -0.14 2.98
N LEU A 110 -4.14 -0.51 1.71
CA LEU A 110 -5.11 -0.12 0.70
C LEU A 110 -5.74 -1.34 0.05
N LEU A 111 -7.04 -1.26 -0.25
CA LEU A 111 -7.59 -2.06 -1.34
C LEU A 111 -7.10 -1.46 -2.67
N HIS A 112 -6.55 -2.29 -3.55
CA HIS A 112 -5.88 -1.82 -4.76
C HIS A 112 -6.87 -1.62 -5.90
N SER A 113 -6.84 -0.44 -6.51
CA SER A 113 -7.55 -0.12 -7.75
C SER A 113 -9.06 -0.37 -7.69
N LEU A 114 -9.73 0.21 -6.70
CA LEU A 114 -11.18 0.17 -6.61
C LEU A 114 -11.78 0.93 -7.81
N GLU A 115 -12.61 0.24 -8.57
CA GLU A 115 -13.23 0.71 -9.82
C GLU A 115 -14.56 -0.01 -10.09
N ASP A 116 -15.47 0.69 -10.77
CA ASP A 116 -16.80 0.22 -11.16
C ASP A 116 -16.75 -1.05 -12.02
N GLY A 117 -17.62 -2.03 -11.72
CA GLY A 117 -17.77 -3.23 -12.54
C GLY A 117 -16.52 -4.12 -12.64
N ALA A 118 -15.52 -3.88 -11.77
CA ALA A 118 -14.32 -4.68 -11.70
C ALA A 118 -13.97 -5.06 -10.25
N ASN A 119 -13.10 -4.32 -9.58
CA ASN A 119 -12.50 -4.77 -8.33
C ASN A 119 -13.39 -4.53 -7.11
N TYR A 120 -14.28 -3.54 -7.16
CA TYR A 120 -15.17 -3.22 -6.03
C TYR A 120 -16.05 -4.41 -5.63
N ASP A 121 -16.75 -5.01 -6.60
CA ASP A 121 -17.60 -6.19 -6.39
C ASP A 121 -16.86 -7.37 -5.73
N ALA A 122 -15.57 -7.53 -6.05
CA ALA A 122 -14.75 -8.58 -5.46
C ALA A 122 -14.37 -8.25 -4.02
N TYR A 123 -14.07 -7.00 -3.69
CA TYR A 123 -13.82 -6.57 -2.32
C TYR A 123 -15.06 -6.73 -1.44
N GLU A 124 -16.24 -6.41 -1.96
CA GLU A 124 -17.52 -6.66 -1.28
C GLU A 124 -17.76 -8.16 -1.10
N ARG A 125 -17.69 -8.94 -2.18
CA ARG A 125 -17.94 -10.38 -2.17
C ARG A 125 -17.01 -11.15 -1.22
N TYR A 126 -15.76 -10.72 -1.14
CA TYR A 126 -14.76 -11.33 -0.28
C TYR A 126 -14.65 -10.63 1.07
N ASP A 127 -15.58 -9.73 1.42
CA ASP A 127 -15.67 -9.09 2.73
C ASP A 127 -14.35 -8.42 3.16
N CYS A 128 -13.70 -7.73 2.22
CA CYS A 128 -12.37 -7.16 2.43
C CYS A 128 -12.37 -5.97 3.39
N PHE A 129 -13.47 -5.21 3.46
CA PHE A 129 -13.61 -4.07 4.36
C PHE A 129 -13.62 -4.51 5.83
N ASN A 130 -14.49 -5.46 6.21
CA ASN A 130 -14.54 -5.98 7.58
C ASN A 130 -13.24 -6.70 7.95
N TRP A 131 -12.67 -7.50 7.05
CA TRP A 131 -11.38 -8.15 7.28
C TRP A 131 -10.25 -7.15 7.57
N ALA A 132 -10.20 -6.02 6.86
CA ALA A 132 -9.20 -5.00 7.12
C ALA A 132 -9.40 -4.32 8.50
N LEU A 133 -10.66 -4.15 8.94
CA LEU A 133 -10.97 -3.68 10.29
C LEU A 133 -10.54 -4.66 11.37
N GLU A 134 -10.68 -5.97 11.14
CA GLU A 134 -10.14 -7.01 12.04
C GLU A 134 -8.62 -6.90 12.13
N LYS A 135 -7.91 -6.80 11.00
CA LYS A 135 -6.44 -6.60 11.00
C LYS A 135 -6.02 -5.29 11.66
N LYS A 136 -6.86 -4.25 11.59
CA LYS A 136 -6.64 -3.00 12.31
C LYS A 136 -6.80 -3.19 13.82
N ALA A 137 -7.83 -3.91 14.26
CA ALA A 137 -8.02 -4.25 15.68
C ALA A 137 -6.88 -5.12 16.24
N GLU A 138 -6.29 -5.99 15.41
CA GLU A 138 -5.09 -6.77 15.72
C GLU A 138 -3.79 -5.93 15.75
N GLY A 139 -3.82 -4.67 15.32
CA GLY A 139 -2.65 -3.79 15.21
C GLY A 139 -1.73 -4.09 14.02
N LYS A 140 -2.19 -4.91 13.07
CA LYS A 140 -1.46 -5.28 11.84
C LYS A 140 -1.59 -4.24 10.73
N ILE A 141 -2.68 -3.48 10.74
CA ILE A 141 -2.92 -2.30 9.92
C ILE A 141 -3.13 -1.10 10.85
N ARG A 142 -2.53 0.06 10.56
CA ARG A 142 -2.78 1.27 11.36
C ARG A 142 -3.83 2.17 10.72
N HIS A 143 -3.67 2.46 9.43
CA HIS A 143 -4.66 3.16 8.63
C HIS A 143 -5.12 2.34 7.44
N PHE A 144 -6.43 2.37 7.18
CA PHE A 144 -7.06 1.62 6.10
C PHE A 144 -7.77 2.54 5.10
N GLY A 145 -7.61 2.22 3.82
CA GLY A 145 -8.19 2.97 2.73
C GLY A 145 -8.19 2.19 1.42
N PHE A 146 -8.28 2.89 0.29
CA PHE A 146 -8.19 2.29 -1.04
C PHE A 146 -7.55 3.23 -2.06
N SER A 147 -6.99 2.67 -3.12
CA SER A 147 -6.67 3.45 -4.33
C SER A 147 -7.82 3.37 -5.31
N TYR A 148 -8.08 4.43 -6.07
CA TYR A 148 -9.34 4.60 -6.78
C TYR A 148 -9.16 4.98 -8.25
N HIS A 149 -9.93 4.31 -9.12
CA HIS A 149 -9.96 4.53 -10.57
C HIS A 149 -11.39 4.48 -11.16
N GLY A 150 -12.44 4.46 -10.31
CA GLY A 150 -13.84 4.48 -10.74
C GLY A 150 -14.41 5.88 -11.00
N THR A 151 -15.73 5.95 -11.13
CA THR A 151 -16.49 7.19 -11.33
C THR A 151 -16.65 8.02 -10.05
N PRO A 152 -16.87 9.34 -10.09
CA PRO A 152 -17.18 10.12 -8.89
C PRO A 152 -18.40 9.58 -8.12
N GLU A 153 -19.43 9.12 -8.82
CA GLU A 153 -20.66 8.59 -8.24
C GLU A 153 -20.39 7.32 -7.40
N LEU A 154 -19.58 6.39 -7.91
CA LEU A 154 -19.16 5.24 -7.12
C LEU A 154 -18.31 5.65 -5.91
N LEU A 155 -17.48 6.68 -6.03
CA LEU A 155 -16.66 7.12 -4.90
C LEU A 155 -17.56 7.59 -3.74
N GLU A 156 -18.60 8.36 -4.04
CA GLU A 156 -19.60 8.77 -3.05
C GLU A 156 -20.32 7.55 -2.46
N GLU A 157 -20.77 6.62 -3.29
CA GLU A 157 -21.43 5.39 -2.84
C GLU A 157 -20.56 4.57 -1.88
N VAL A 158 -19.29 4.33 -2.24
CA VAL A 158 -18.34 3.57 -1.43
C VAL A 158 -18.08 4.25 -0.09
N LEU A 159 -17.93 5.58 -0.08
CA LEU A 159 -17.68 6.32 1.16
C LEU A 159 -18.91 6.38 2.07
N ASP A 160 -20.11 6.40 1.50
CA ASP A 160 -21.37 6.29 2.26
C ASP A 160 -21.56 4.89 2.85
N GLN A 161 -21.18 3.84 2.11
CA GLN A 161 -21.29 2.44 2.56
C GLN A 161 -20.19 2.05 3.55
N HIS A 162 -18.99 2.63 3.40
CA HIS A 162 -17.81 2.35 4.22
C HIS A 162 -17.26 3.61 4.92
N PRO A 163 -18.01 4.17 5.89
CA PRO A 163 -17.58 5.37 6.62
C PRO A 163 -16.33 5.14 7.49
N GLU A 164 -15.90 3.89 7.67
CA GLU A 164 -14.65 3.50 8.33
C GLU A 164 -13.38 3.84 7.54
N ILE A 165 -13.50 4.15 6.24
CA ILE A 165 -12.36 4.45 5.37
C ILE A 165 -11.71 5.77 5.77
N GLU A 166 -10.39 5.75 5.97
CA GLU A 166 -9.65 6.90 6.49
C GLU A 166 -9.00 7.76 5.40
N PHE A 167 -8.72 7.17 4.23
CA PHE A 167 -8.08 7.87 3.12
C PHE A 167 -8.36 7.19 1.77
N VAL A 168 -8.27 7.98 0.71
CA VAL A 168 -8.39 7.52 -0.67
C VAL A 168 -7.19 8.01 -1.48
N GLN A 169 -6.53 7.12 -2.22
CA GLN A 169 -5.46 7.45 -3.15
C GLN A 169 -6.03 7.56 -4.57
N ILE A 170 -6.13 8.78 -5.09
CA ILE A 170 -6.67 9.08 -6.42
C ILE A 170 -5.56 9.46 -7.41
N GLN A 171 -5.86 9.34 -8.70
CA GLN A 171 -5.09 9.99 -9.76
C GLN A 171 -5.45 11.49 -9.79
N LEU A 172 -4.44 12.37 -9.65
CA LEU A 172 -4.63 13.82 -9.72
C LEU A 172 -3.38 14.52 -10.23
N ASN A 173 -3.49 15.19 -11.37
CA ASN A 173 -2.49 16.08 -11.95
C ASN A 173 -3.16 17.17 -12.81
N TYR A 174 -2.37 18.11 -13.35
CA TYR A 174 -2.92 19.23 -14.12
C TYR A 174 -3.62 18.86 -15.43
N ALA A 175 -3.44 17.63 -15.92
CA ALA A 175 -4.04 17.12 -17.16
C ALA A 175 -5.16 16.08 -16.91
N ASP A 176 -5.44 15.74 -15.65
CA ASP A 176 -6.61 14.92 -15.30
C ASP A 176 -7.90 15.75 -15.26
#